data_AF-B7GCJ4-F1
#
_entry.id   AF-B7GCJ4-F1
#
_cell.length_a   1.000
_cell.length_b   1.000
_cell.length_c   1.000
_cell.angle_alpha   90.00
_cell.angle_beta   90.00
_cell.angle_gamma   90.00
#
_symmetry.space_group_name_H-M   'P 1'
#
loop_
_entity.id
_entity.type
_entity.pdbx_description
1 polymer ?
#
loop_
_entity_poly.entity_id
_entity_poly.type
_entity_poly.pdbx_seq_one_letter_code
_entity_poly.pdbx_strand_id
1 'polypeptide(L)'
;MVNDPRACDVVFGRGGNLNNRRQHSIYHALLERHWLEYSQQVGAAAHRRFVQERFIHVIKEMGGRFLRKSKKETVWEEVIDETDIVLTLMQALRDYRKRRSRRRSSESYALISERREADTDSDYARSDEGSPVMLETLNAGDTVYQKTEVPRQPYLQVSKSVEYKERPQGDLSALMSKLEPRLCELEKCIESLEWSNRELFNRLGDISDIEKADEQSERYSV
;
A
#
# COMPACT_ATOMS: atom_id res chain seq x y z
N MET A 1 3.16 -0.57 -28.24
CA MET A 1 3.86 0.42 -27.40
C MET A 1 2.85 1.42 -26.86
N VAL A 2 3.05 1.92 -25.65
CA VAL A 2 2.12 2.84 -24.96
C VAL A 2 2.89 4.10 -24.57
N ASN A 3 2.39 5.27 -24.98
CA ASN A 3 3.04 6.54 -24.67
C ASN A 3 2.79 6.94 -23.21
N ASP A 4 1.53 6.90 -22.77
CA ASP A 4 1.15 7.25 -21.41
C ASP A 4 0.33 6.14 -20.72
N PRO A 5 0.74 5.67 -19.52
CA PRO A 5 -0.05 4.75 -18.72
C PRO A 5 -1.38 5.39 -18.27
N ARG A 6 -2.46 4.61 -18.36
CA ARG A 6 -3.77 4.97 -17.82
C ARG A 6 -3.81 4.81 -16.30
N ALA A 7 -4.84 5.35 -15.67
CA ALA A 7 -5.04 5.24 -14.21
C ALA A 7 -5.22 3.79 -13.73
N CYS A 8 -5.81 2.92 -14.56
CA CYS A 8 -5.98 1.49 -14.29
C CYS A 8 -4.78 0.63 -14.71
N ASP A 9 -3.79 1.19 -15.42
CA ASP A 9 -2.61 0.44 -15.83
C ASP A 9 -1.65 0.24 -14.64
N VAL A 10 -1.06 -0.96 -14.57
CA VAL A 10 -0.06 -1.33 -13.58
C VAL A 10 1.32 -1.25 -14.21
N VAL A 11 2.05 -0.20 -13.85
CA VAL A 11 3.43 0.01 -14.29
C VAL A 11 4.42 -0.72 -13.39
N PHE A 12 5.25 -1.58 -13.98
CA PHE A 12 6.40 -2.27 -13.41
C PHE A 12 7.70 -1.49 -13.60
N GLY A 13 8.64 -1.67 -12.67
CA GLY A 13 9.91 -0.94 -12.65
C GLY A 13 10.38 -0.56 -11.26
N ARG A 14 11.65 -0.15 -11.18
CA ARG A 14 12.31 0.33 -9.96
C ARG A 14 12.61 1.82 -10.10
N GLY A 15 12.46 2.59 -9.01
CA GLY A 15 12.80 4.02 -8.96
C GLY A 15 11.86 4.83 -8.05
N GLY A 16 12.40 5.85 -7.38
CA GLY A 16 11.66 6.68 -6.41
C GLY A 16 10.45 7.38 -7.02
N ASN A 17 10.61 7.96 -8.21
CA ASN A 17 9.54 8.73 -8.86
C ASN A 17 8.33 7.85 -9.27
N LEU A 18 8.60 6.62 -9.69
CA LEU A 18 7.58 5.59 -9.98
C LEU A 18 6.83 5.15 -8.71
N ASN A 19 7.55 5.04 -7.59
CA ASN A 19 6.93 4.64 -6.33
C ASN A 19 5.92 5.68 -5.84
N ASN A 20 6.19 6.98 -6.01
CA ASN A 20 5.24 8.04 -5.64
C ASN A 20 3.95 7.95 -6.45
N ARG A 21 4.06 7.81 -7.78
CA ARG A 21 2.88 7.63 -8.64
C ARG A 21 2.05 6.38 -8.31
N ARG A 22 2.71 5.32 -7.84
CA ARG A 22 2.03 4.08 -7.43
C ARG A 22 1.26 4.21 -6.12
N GLN A 23 1.56 5.14 -5.23
CA GLN A 23 0.90 5.18 -3.91
C GLN A 23 -0.61 5.36 -4.01
N HIS A 24 -1.08 6.07 -5.03
CA HIS A 24 -2.51 6.31 -5.27
C HIS A 24 -3.08 5.47 -6.42
N SER A 25 -2.36 4.44 -6.89
CA SER A 25 -2.87 3.59 -7.96
C SER A 25 -3.79 2.51 -7.40
N ILE A 26 -4.75 2.07 -8.23
CA ILE A 26 -5.63 0.92 -7.94
C ILE A 26 -4.80 -0.29 -7.50
N TYR A 27 -3.65 -0.50 -8.15
CA TYR A 27 -2.71 -1.55 -7.80
C TYR A 27 -2.24 -1.50 -6.33
N HIS A 28 -1.90 -0.32 -5.81
CA HIS A 28 -1.49 -0.21 -4.40
C HIS A 28 -2.65 -0.45 -3.45
N ALA A 29 -3.85 0.01 -3.78
CA ALA A 29 -5.05 -0.29 -3.01
C ALA A 29 -5.34 -1.81 -2.96
N LEU A 30 -5.16 -2.53 -4.08
CA LEU A 30 -5.28 -3.98 -4.13
C LEU A 30 -4.21 -4.68 -3.26
N LEU A 31 -2.96 -4.22 -3.31
CA LEU A 31 -1.89 -4.76 -2.46
C LEU A 31 -2.24 -4.59 -0.97
N GLU A 32 -2.70 -3.41 -0.58
CA GLU A 32 -3.07 -3.11 0.80
C GLU A 32 -4.26 -3.95 1.28
N ARG A 33 -5.31 -4.04 0.46
CA ARG A 33 -6.52 -4.80 0.75
C ARG A 33 -6.25 -6.30 0.92
N HIS A 34 -5.49 -6.90 0.01
CA HIS A 34 -5.33 -8.35 -0.07
C HIS A 34 -4.02 -8.88 0.55
N TRP A 35 -3.19 -8.01 1.14
CA TRP A 35 -1.92 -8.42 1.75
C TRP A 35 -2.10 -9.49 2.84
N LEU A 36 -3.10 -9.32 3.72
CA LEU A 36 -3.31 -10.24 4.84
C LEU A 36 -3.69 -11.64 4.34
N GLU A 37 -4.67 -11.73 3.43
CA GLU A 37 -5.08 -12.98 2.79
C GLU A 37 -3.92 -13.67 2.06
N TYR A 38 -3.08 -12.89 1.35
CA TYR A 38 -1.90 -13.41 0.68
C TYR A 38 -0.93 -14.04 1.68
N SER A 39 -0.73 -13.42 2.85
CA SER A 39 0.20 -13.90 3.87
C SER A 39 -0.24 -15.19 4.57
N GLN A 40 -1.53 -15.54 4.48
CA GLN A 40 -2.11 -16.77 5.01
C GLN A 40 -2.00 -17.95 4.04
N GLN A 41 -1.74 -17.69 2.76
CA GLN A 41 -1.57 -18.75 1.78
C GLN A 41 -0.31 -19.57 2.09
N VAL A 42 -0.41 -20.89 1.92
CA VAL A 42 0.70 -21.82 2.16
C VAL A 42 1.10 -22.47 0.83
N GLY A 43 2.38 -22.31 0.48
CA GLY A 43 2.95 -22.92 -0.72
C GLY A 43 2.88 -22.04 -1.97
N ALA A 44 3.81 -22.29 -2.89
CA ALA A 44 3.98 -21.45 -4.08
C ALA A 44 2.78 -21.49 -5.04
N ALA A 45 2.14 -22.65 -5.20
CA ALA A 45 0.99 -22.81 -6.08
C ALA A 45 -0.22 -21.99 -5.60
N ALA A 46 -0.54 -22.03 -4.30
CA ALA A 46 -1.61 -21.24 -3.70
C ALA A 46 -1.35 -19.73 -3.87
N HIS A 47 -0.11 -19.28 -3.63
CA HIS A 47 0.25 -17.87 -3.88
C HIS A 47 0.07 -17.45 -5.34
N ARG A 48 0.43 -18.30 -6.30
CA ARG A 48 0.27 -17.98 -7.74
C ARG A 48 -1.21 -17.85 -8.10
N ARG A 49 -2.01 -18.84 -7.72
CA ARG A 49 -3.47 -18.84 -7.95
C ARG A 49 -4.12 -17.60 -7.33
N PHE A 50 -3.77 -17.28 -6.09
CA PHE A 50 -4.25 -16.08 -5.41
C PHE A 50 -3.93 -14.80 -6.17
N VAL A 51 -2.69 -14.66 -6.66
CA VAL A 51 -2.26 -13.49 -7.44
C VAL A 51 -3.03 -13.38 -8.76
N GLN A 52 -3.25 -14.50 -9.44
CA GLN A 52 -4.01 -14.53 -10.70
C GLN A 52 -5.46 -14.08 -10.48
N GLU A 53 -6.15 -14.68 -9.50
CA GLU A 53 -7.56 -14.42 -9.22
C GLU A 53 -7.79 -13.01 -8.66
N ARG A 54 -6.98 -12.58 -7.68
CA ARG A 54 -7.23 -11.32 -6.95
C ARG A 54 -6.62 -10.08 -7.58
N PHE A 55 -5.60 -10.23 -8.41
CA PHE A 55 -4.91 -9.08 -9.02
C PHE A 55 -5.08 -9.09 -10.53
N ILE A 56 -4.62 -10.13 -11.21
CA ILE A 56 -4.55 -10.13 -12.67
C ILE A 56 -5.95 -10.06 -13.28
N HIS A 57 -6.87 -10.90 -12.81
CA HIS A 57 -8.25 -10.91 -13.30
C HIS A 57 -8.94 -9.56 -13.07
N VAL A 58 -8.92 -9.06 -11.84
CA VAL A 58 -9.54 -7.77 -11.46
C VAL A 58 -8.99 -6.61 -12.29
N ILE A 59 -7.66 -6.52 -12.47
CA ILE A 59 -7.06 -5.44 -13.27
C ILE A 59 -7.48 -5.55 -14.75
N LYS A 60 -7.50 -6.76 -15.31
CA LYS A 60 -7.93 -6.99 -16.69
C LYS A 60 -9.42 -6.67 -16.89
N GLU A 61 -10.29 -7.05 -15.94
CA GLU A 61 -11.72 -6.71 -15.96
C GLU A 61 -11.96 -5.19 -15.95
N MET A 62 -11.12 -4.44 -15.23
CA MET A 62 -11.13 -2.97 -15.24
C MET A 62 -10.53 -2.35 -16.52
N GLY A 63 -10.12 -3.17 -17.50
CA GLY A 63 -9.46 -2.73 -18.72
C GLY A 63 -8.04 -2.18 -18.51
N GLY A 64 -7.41 -2.53 -17.38
CA GLY A 64 -6.03 -2.18 -17.06
C GLY A 64 -5.01 -3.11 -17.72
N ARG A 65 -3.83 -2.58 -18.01
CA ARG A 65 -2.71 -3.33 -18.62
C ARG A 65 -1.52 -3.40 -17.67
N PHE A 66 -0.68 -4.40 -17.89
CA PHE A 66 0.60 -4.53 -17.18
C PHE A 66 1.71 -3.97 -18.06
N LEU A 67 2.34 -2.90 -17.61
CA LEU A 67 3.31 -2.16 -18.41
C LEU A 67 4.70 -2.26 -17.79
N ARG A 68 5.73 -2.44 -18.62
CA ARG A 68 7.14 -2.40 -18.22
C ARG A 68 7.84 -1.33 -19.04
N LYS A 69 8.70 -0.53 -18.40
CA LYS A 69 9.47 0.47 -19.13
C LYS A 69 10.49 -0.22 -20.03
N SER A 70 10.53 0.15 -21.31
CA SER A 70 11.56 -0.35 -22.22
C SER A 70 12.94 0.08 -21.73
N LYS A 71 13.97 -0.73 -21.99
CA LYS A 71 15.37 -0.38 -21.67
C LYS A 71 15.96 0.58 -22.69
N LYS A 72 15.51 0.50 -23.94
CA LYS A 72 16.09 1.24 -25.07
C LYS A 72 15.38 2.58 -25.29
N GLU A 73 14.10 2.63 -24.96
CA GLU A 73 13.23 3.76 -25.30
C GLU A 73 12.54 4.29 -24.05
N THR A 74 12.03 5.52 -24.13
CA THR A 74 11.23 6.15 -23.07
C THR A 74 9.77 5.65 -23.05
N VAL A 75 9.42 4.68 -23.90
CA VAL A 75 8.07 4.13 -24.04
C VAL A 75 7.78 2.99 -23.08
N TRP A 76 6.49 2.75 -22.85
CA TRP A 76 5.99 1.62 -22.08
C TRP A 76 5.65 0.44 -22.99
N GLU A 77 6.11 -0.74 -22.63
CA GLU A 77 5.82 -2.00 -23.29
C GLU A 77 4.81 -2.78 -22.45
N GLU A 78 3.80 -3.35 -23.09
CA GLU A 78 2.85 -4.22 -22.42
C GLU A 78 3.48 -5.60 -22.19
N VAL A 79 3.39 -6.08 -20.95
CA VAL A 79 3.85 -7.42 -20.56
C VAL A 79 2.71 -8.39 -20.85
N ILE A 80 2.90 -9.24 -21.86
CA ILE A 80 1.89 -10.22 -22.29
C ILE A 80 2.04 -11.53 -21.51
N ASP A 81 3.28 -11.91 -21.17
CA ASP A 81 3.53 -13.14 -20.41
C ASP A 81 3.01 -13.04 -18.97
N GLU A 82 2.00 -13.85 -18.68
CA GLU A 82 1.36 -13.89 -17.38
C GLU A 82 2.31 -14.39 -16.28
N THR A 83 3.29 -15.24 -16.63
CA THR A 83 4.26 -15.76 -15.67
C THR A 83 5.12 -14.63 -15.10
N ASP A 84 5.64 -13.76 -15.97
CA ASP A 84 6.40 -12.55 -15.61
C ASP A 84 5.57 -11.60 -14.72
N ILE A 85 4.28 -11.44 -15.03
CA ILE A 85 3.35 -10.62 -14.24
C ILE A 85 3.20 -11.21 -12.82
N VAL A 86 2.89 -12.51 -12.71
CA VAL A 86 2.71 -13.20 -11.43
C VAL A 86 3.97 -13.10 -10.57
N LEU A 87 5.14 -13.37 -11.14
CA LEU A 87 6.41 -13.30 -10.41
C LEU A 87 6.68 -11.89 -9.88
N THR A 88 6.39 -10.87 -10.69
CA THR A 88 6.57 -9.46 -10.31
C THR A 88 5.61 -9.05 -9.19
N LEU A 89 4.34 -9.47 -9.27
CA LEU A 89 3.32 -9.21 -8.25
C LEU A 89 3.65 -9.91 -6.92
N MET A 90 4.06 -11.17 -6.95
CA MET A 90 4.52 -11.89 -5.76
C MET A 90 5.71 -11.18 -5.10
N GLN A 91 6.67 -10.72 -5.89
CA GLN A 91 7.80 -9.95 -5.36
C GLN A 91 7.34 -8.64 -4.72
N ALA A 92 6.41 -7.92 -5.34
CA ALA A 92 5.87 -6.68 -4.80
C ALA A 92 5.12 -6.88 -3.48
N LEU A 93 4.32 -7.96 -3.35
CA LEU A 93 3.67 -8.35 -2.10
C LEU A 93 4.72 -8.62 -1.01
N ARG A 94 5.76 -9.39 -1.30
CA ARG A 94 6.87 -9.63 -0.34
C ARG A 94 7.55 -8.33 0.10
N ASP A 95 7.75 -7.38 -0.81
CA ASP A 95 8.35 -6.09 -0.48
C ASP A 95 7.40 -5.17 0.29
N TYR A 96 6.08 -5.27 0.05
CA TYR A 96 5.06 -4.54 0.79
C TYR A 96 5.11 -4.89 2.29
N ARG A 97 5.29 -6.17 2.64
CA ARG A 97 5.54 -6.63 4.02
C ARG A 97 6.67 -5.86 4.71
N LYS A 98 7.81 -5.76 4.02
CA LYS A 98 9.02 -5.13 4.54
C LYS A 98 8.79 -3.63 4.82
N ARG A 99 8.08 -2.94 3.92
CA ARG A 99 7.75 -1.52 4.10
C ARG A 99 6.80 -1.29 5.26
N ARG A 100 5.76 -2.13 5.40
CA ARG A 100 4.79 -2.03 6.50
C ARG A 100 5.46 -2.23 7.86
N SER A 101 6.39 -3.19 7.96
CA SER A 101 7.19 -3.40 9.18
C SER A 101 8.01 -2.16 9.55
N ARG A 102 8.73 -1.58 8.58
CA ARG A 102 9.54 -0.36 8.80
C ARG A 102 8.71 0.85 9.23
N ARG A 103 7.51 1.03 8.67
CA ARG A 103 6.60 2.11 9.08
C ARG A 103 6.19 1.98 10.54
N ARG A 104 5.80 0.78 10.98
CA ARG A 104 5.45 0.52 12.38
C ARG A 104 6.63 0.79 13.33
N SER A 105 7.85 0.41 12.96
CA SER A 105 9.02 0.71 13.77
C SER A 105 9.30 2.22 13.86
N SER A 106 9.20 2.95 12.74
CA SER A 106 9.40 4.40 12.73
C SER A 106 8.35 5.14 13.56
N GLU A 107 7.08 4.70 13.49
CA GLU A 107 5.98 5.28 14.25
C GLU A 107 6.13 5.00 15.75
N SER A 108 6.53 3.78 16.12
CA SER A 108 6.85 3.47 17.52
C SER A 108 8.02 4.31 18.05
N TYR A 109 9.04 4.59 17.22
CA TYR A 109 10.16 5.43 17.62
C TYR A 109 9.75 6.90 17.79
N ALA A 110 8.92 7.44 16.88
CA ALA A 110 8.39 8.79 16.98
C ALA A 110 7.59 9.01 18.27
N LEU A 111 6.73 8.05 18.64
CA LEU A 111 5.98 8.09 19.91
C LEU A 111 6.90 8.02 21.14
N ILE A 112 7.99 7.25 21.07
CA ILE A 112 8.97 7.17 22.16
C ILE A 112 9.78 8.48 22.28
N SER A 113 10.13 9.13 21.16
CA SER A 113 10.85 10.40 21.19
C SER A 113 10.00 11.54 21.75
N GLU A 114 8.72 11.64 21.36
CA GLU A 114 7.81 12.65 21.91
C GLU A 114 7.65 12.52 23.43
N ARG A 115 7.62 11.29 23.95
CA ARG A 115 7.54 11.05 25.40
C ARG A 115 8.80 11.47 26.15
N ARG A 116 9.98 11.31 25.55
CA ARG A 116 11.25 11.70 26.19
C ARG A 116 11.43 13.21 26.26
N GLU A 117 10.97 13.95 25.26
CA GLU A 117 11.03 15.41 25.27
C GLU A 117 10.12 16.02 26.33
N ALA A 118 8.99 15.38 26.63
CA ALA A 118 8.07 15.82 27.69
C ALA A 118 8.62 15.66 29.13
N ASP A 119 9.54 14.72 29.34
CA ASP A 119 10.10 14.43 30.67
C ASP A 119 11.43 15.18 30.95
N THR A 120 12.01 15.88 29.95
CA THR A 120 13.33 16.54 30.07
C THR A 120 13.33 17.95 30.68
N ASP A 121 12.18 18.50 31.07
CA ASP A 121 12.11 19.83 31.72
C ASP A 121 12.29 19.81 33.26
N SER A 122 12.55 18.64 33.86
CA SER A 122 12.47 18.50 35.33
C SER A 122 13.78 18.62 36.12
N ASP A 123 14.98 18.39 35.56
CA ASP A 123 16.16 18.09 36.42
C ASP A 123 17.51 18.71 35.99
N TYR A 124 17.54 19.75 35.14
CA TYR A 124 18.80 20.47 34.82
C TYR A 124 19.25 21.47 35.90
N ALA A 125 19.13 21.08 37.18
CA ALA A 125 19.65 21.84 38.32
C ALA A 125 20.44 20.97 39.32
N ARG A 126 21.16 19.94 38.84
CA ARG A 126 22.04 19.13 39.70
C ARG A 126 23.46 19.06 39.15
N SER A 127 24.22 20.07 39.57
CA SER A 127 25.64 20.05 39.96
C SER A 127 26.60 19.20 39.12
N ASP A 128 27.28 19.94 38.24
CA ASP A 128 28.71 19.83 37.96
C ASP A 128 29.53 19.47 39.21
N GLU A 129 29.93 18.21 39.36
CA GLU A 129 31.23 17.83 39.92
C GLU A 129 31.73 16.55 39.22
N GLY A 130 32.95 16.65 38.69
CA GLY A 130 33.42 15.84 37.58
C GLY A 130 33.73 14.39 37.88
N SER A 131 33.76 13.61 36.80
CA SER A 131 34.46 12.33 36.77
C SER A 131 35.03 12.10 35.36
N PRO A 132 36.37 12.12 35.19
CA PRO A 132 37.01 11.89 33.89
C PRO A 132 36.95 10.40 33.55
N VAL A 133 36.09 10.03 32.60
CA VAL A 133 36.07 8.68 32.03
C VAL A 133 37.10 8.61 30.91
N MET A 134 38.15 7.83 31.16
CA MET A 134 39.20 7.47 30.21
C MET A 134 38.59 6.73 29.01
N LEU A 135 38.68 7.35 27.83
CA LEU A 135 38.27 6.77 26.55
C LEU A 135 39.41 5.88 26.02
N GLU A 136 39.30 4.57 26.22
CA GLU A 136 40.16 3.61 25.52
C GLU A 136 39.75 3.51 24.05
N THR A 137 40.58 4.11 23.21
CA THR A 137 40.53 4.01 21.75
C THR A 137 40.93 2.61 21.31
N LEU A 138 39.97 1.78 20.93
CA LEU A 138 40.25 0.57 20.16
C LEU A 138 40.40 0.92 18.68
N ASN A 139 41.66 0.81 18.22
CA ASN A 139 42.08 0.80 16.82
C ASN A 139 41.28 -0.23 16.02
N ALA A 140 40.43 0.23 15.09
CA ALA A 140 39.86 -0.59 14.04
C ALA A 140 40.27 0.00 12.69
N GLY A 141 40.97 -0.83 11.91
CA GLY A 141 41.72 -0.52 10.70
C GLY A 141 41.06 0.46 9.73
N ASP A 142 41.91 1.38 9.27
CA ASP A 142 41.71 2.29 8.15
C ASP A 142 41.16 1.57 6.91
N THR A 143 39.85 1.73 6.69
CA THR A 143 39.29 1.67 5.35
C THR A 143 39.07 3.10 4.90
N VAL A 144 40.01 3.59 4.09
CA VAL A 144 39.98 4.90 3.45
C VAL A 144 38.77 4.96 2.50
N TYR A 145 37.61 5.37 3.02
CA TYR A 145 36.51 5.85 2.21
C TYR A 145 36.82 7.30 1.83
N GLN A 146 37.28 7.50 0.58
CA GLN A 146 37.34 8.82 -0.02
C GLN A 146 35.91 9.37 -0.16
N LYS A 147 35.52 10.16 0.83
CA LYS A 147 34.28 10.93 0.86
C LYS A 147 34.38 12.00 -0.22
N THR A 148 33.83 11.72 -1.40
CA THR A 148 33.68 12.70 -2.47
C THR A 148 32.67 13.74 -2.00
N GLU A 149 33.17 14.90 -1.61
CA GLU A 149 32.36 16.07 -1.28
C GLU A 149 31.67 16.53 -2.57
N VAL A 150 30.40 16.13 -2.74
CA VAL A 150 29.54 16.70 -3.77
C VAL A 150 29.24 18.14 -3.34
N PRO A 151 29.65 19.16 -4.10
CA PRO A 151 29.35 20.55 -3.76
C PRO A 151 27.83 20.73 -3.72
N ARG A 152 27.31 21.01 -2.51
CA ARG A 152 25.91 21.39 -2.30
C ARG A 152 25.70 22.72 -3.00
N GLN A 153 25.04 22.69 -4.16
CA GLN A 153 24.60 23.92 -4.80
C GLN A 153 23.61 24.63 -3.88
N PRO A 154 23.77 25.95 -3.66
CA PRO A 154 22.81 26.74 -2.90
C PRO A 154 21.47 26.69 -3.62
N TYR A 155 20.46 26.15 -2.94
CA TYR A 155 19.08 26.15 -3.40
C TYR A 155 18.62 27.61 -3.50
N LEU A 156 18.55 28.14 -4.73
CA LEU A 156 17.96 29.45 -5.01
C LEU A 156 16.51 29.42 -4.53
N GLN A 157 16.24 30.11 -3.42
CA GLN A 157 14.89 30.39 -2.95
C GLN A 157 14.23 31.33 -3.95
N VAL A 158 13.55 30.76 -4.93
CA VAL A 158 12.65 31.50 -5.82
C VAL A 158 11.32 31.66 -5.09
N SER A 159 11.22 32.68 -4.25
CA SER A 159 9.96 33.16 -3.67
C SER A 159 9.12 33.83 -4.77
N LYS A 160 8.50 33.02 -5.62
CA LYS A 160 7.37 33.49 -6.44
C LYS A 160 6.19 33.70 -5.50
N SER A 161 5.91 34.96 -5.18
CA SER A 161 4.63 35.40 -4.64
C SER A 161 3.55 35.06 -5.65
N VAL A 162 2.93 33.90 -5.47
CA VAL A 162 1.75 33.48 -6.22
C VAL A 162 0.60 34.33 -5.71
N GLU A 163 0.15 35.27 -6.53
CA GLU A 163 -1.05 36.04 -6.30
C GLU A 163 -2.25 35.08 -6.42
N TYR A 164 -2.75 34.65 -5.27
CA TYR A 164 -3.94 33.81 -5.20
C TYR A 164 -5.14 34.67 -5.55
N LYS A 165 -5.58 34.61 -6.82
CA LYS A 165 -6.93 35.05 -7.17
C LYS A 165 -7.90 34.26 -6.31
N GLU A 166 -8.58 34.94 -5.40
CA GLU A 166 -9.67 34.38 -4.62
C GLU A 166 -10.64 33.71 -5.59
N ARG A 167 -10.71 32.37 -5.53
CA ARG A 167 -11.73 31.65 -6.28
C ARG A 167 -13.07 32.10 -5.71
N PRO A 168 -14.06 32.42 -6.56
CA PRO A 168 -15.40 32.66 -6.07
C PRO A 168 -15.78 31.47 -5.19
N GLN A 169 -16.15 31.75 -3.94
CA GLN A 169 -16.76 30.77 -3.05
C GLN A 169 -18.07 30.36 -3.71
N GLY A 170 -17.98 29.42 -4.65
CA GLY A 170 -19.14 28.75 -5.20
C GLY A 170 -19.93 28.22 -4.02
N ASP A 171 -21.23 28.49 -4.03
CA ASP A 171 -22.14 28.25 -2.92
C ASP A 171 -22.09 26.77 -2.50
N LEU A 172 -21.23 26.49 -1.53
CA LEU A 172 -20.92 25.13 -1.07
C LEU A 172 -22.19 24.48 -0.53
N SER A 173 -23.10 25.30 0.03
CA SER A 173 -24.41 24.88 0.51
C SER A 173 -25.25 24.29 -0.62
N ALA A 174 -25.33 24.97 -1.77
CA ALA A 174 -26.07 24.47 -2.93
C ALA A 174 -25.51 23.15 -3.49
N LEU A 175 -24.20 22.93 -3.35
CA LEU A 175 -23.54 21.68 -3.77
C LEU A 175 -23.81 20.55 -2.78
N MET A 176 -23.79 20.84 -1.48
CA MET A 176 -24.15 19.89 -0.42
C MET A 176 -25.61 19.44 -0.52
N SER A 177 -26.56 20.36 -0.74
CA SER A 177 -27.98 20.01 -0.92
C SER A 177 -28.25 19.15 -2.16
N LYS A 178 -27.37 19.20 -3.18
CA LYS A 178 -27.46 18.31 -4.36
C LYS A 178 -26.90 16.91 -4.10
N LEU A 179 -25.97 16.78 -3.15
CA LEU A 179 -25.29 15.52 -2.84
C LEU A 179 -26.05 14.67 -1.80
N GLU A 180 -26.70 15.31 -0.82
CA GLU A 180 -27.49 14.63 0.22
C GLU A 180 -28.48 13.57 -0.29
N PRO A 181 -29.36 13.85 -1.29
CA PRO A 181 -30.30 12.84 -1.75
C PRO A 181 -29.60 11.63 -2.40
N ARG A 182 -28.46 11.85 -3.07
CA ARG A 182 -27.67 10.77 -3.68
C ARG A 182 -26.98 9.89 -2.65
N LEU A 183 -26.54 10.47 -1.53
CA LEU A 183 -25.98 9.70 -0.41
C LEU A 183 -27.06 8.79 0.20
N CYS A 184 -28.27 9.31 0.41
CA CYS A 184 -29.40 8.53 0.93
C CYS A 184 -29.80 7.37 -0.02
N GLU A 185 -29.78 7.59 -1.34
CA GLU A 185 -30.02 6.54 -2.33
C GLU A 185 -28.94 5.44 -2.29
N LEU A 186 -27.67 5.82 -2.10
CA LEU A 186 -26.56 4.87 -1.97
C LEU A 186 -26.66 4.04 -0.69
N GLU A 187 -27.03 4.66 0.44
CA GLU A 187 -27.25 3.95 1.70
C GLU A 187 -28.35 2.88 1.57
N LYS A 188 -29.48 3.23 0.95
CA LYS A 188 -30.56 2.27 0.67
C LYS A 188 -30.11 1.13 -0.25
N CYS A 189 -29.29 1.42 -1.25
CA CYS A 189 -28.72 0.38 -2.12
C CYS A 189 -27.81 -0.59 -1.36
N ILE A 190 -27.00 -0.07 -0.43
CA ILE A 190 -26.11 -0.88 0.41
C ILE A 190 -26.92 -1.78 1.33
N GLU A 191 -27.92 -1.25 2.03
CA GLU A 191 -28.79 -2.04 2.90
C GLU A 191 -29.52 -3.15 2.14
N SER A 192 -30.01 -2.85 0.92
CA SER A 192 -30.63 -3.86 0.05
C SER A 192 -29.66 -4.97 -0.35
N LEU A 193 -28.41 -4.63 -0.67
CA LEU A 193 -27.38 -5.62 -1.03
C LEU A 193 -26.98 -6.47 0.17
N GLU A 194 -26.87 -5.89 1.37
CA GLU A 194 -26.57 -6.63 2.59
C GLU A 194 -27.67 -7.62 2.95
N TRP A 195 -28.94 -7.23 2.77
CA TRP A 195 -30.08 -8.12 2.98
C TRP A 195 -30.07 -9.29 1.99
N SER A 196 -29.87 -9.02 0.70
CA SER A 196 -29.76 -10.09 -0.32
C SER A 196 -28.58 -11.03 -0.07
N ASN A 197 -27.42 -10.51 0.34
CA ASN A 197 -26.28 -11.35 0.70
C ASN A 197 -26.59 -12.24 1.90
N ARG A 198 -27.22 -11.71 2.95
CA ARG A 198 -27.63 -12.49 4.13
C ARG A 198 -28.57 -13.62 3.73
N GLU A 199 -29.53 -13.36 2.85
CA GLU A 199 -30.45 -14.39 2.36
C GLU A 199 -29.73 -15.48 1.56
N LEU A 200 -28.78 -15.12 0.70
CA LEU A 200 -27.93 -16.07 -0.02
C LEU A 200 -27.09 -16.93 0.94
N PHE A 201 -26.51 -16.35 1.98
CA PHE A 201 -25.75 -17.09 2.98
C PHE A 201 -26.63 -18.08 3.76
N ASN A 202 -27.85 -17.70 4.13
CA ASN A 202 -28.78 -18.62 4.80
C ASN A 202 -29.12 -19.80 3.88
N ARG A 203 -29.42 -19.54 2.60
CA ARG A 203 -29.70 -20.60 1.62
C ARG A 203 -28.52 -21.54 1.41
N LEU A 204 -27.28 -21.02 1.44
CA LEU A 204 -26.07 -21.86 1.34
C LEU A 204 -25.85 -22.72 2.59
N GLY A 205 -26.22 -22.21 3.77
CA GLY A 205 -26.21 -23.01 5.01
C GLY A 205 -27.12 -24.23 4.90
N ASP A 206 -28.36 -24.01 4.44
CA ASP A 206 -29.35 -25.06 4.23
C ASP A 206 -28.88 -26.13 3.24
N ILE A 207 -28.19 -25.72 2.16
CA ILE A 207 -27.62 -26.65 1.17
C ILE A 207 -26.53 -27.53 1.81
N SER A 208 -25.67 -26.96 2.67
CA SER A 208 -24.61 -27.73 3.33
C SER A 208 -25.14 -28.78 4.30
N ASP A 209 -26.32 -28.55 4.88
CA ASP A 209 -26.97 -29.49 5.79
C ASP A 209 -27.67 -30.62 5.02
N ILE A 210 -28.16 -30.36 3.80
CA ILE A 210 -28.67 -31.39 2.89
C ILE A 210 -27.54 -32.34 2.43
N GLU A 211 -26.39 -31.81 2.03
CA GLU A 211 -25.25 -32.63 1.59
C GLU A 211 -24.74 -33.56 2.71
N LYS A 212 -24.72 -33.10 3.96
CA LYS A 212 -24.35 -33.93 5.12
C LYS A 212 -25.38 -35.02 5.43
N ALA A 213 -26.67 -34.76 5.18
CA ALA A 213 -27.72 -35.76 5.40
C ALA A 213 -27.62 -36.90 4.36
N ASP A 214 -27.29 -36.59 3.11
CA ASP A 214 -27.05 -37.58 2.07
C ASP A 214 -25.79 -38.43 2.38
N GLU A 215 -24.70 -37.82 2.86
CA GLU A 215 -23.51 -38.57 3.29
C GLU A 215 -23.78 -39.51 4.47
N GLN A 216 -24.70 -39.15 5.38
CA GLN A 216 -25.10 -40.04 6.48
C GLN A 216 -26.00 -41.18 5.98
N SER A 217 -26.94 -40.90 5.07
CA SER A 217 -27.82 -41.89 4.44
C SER A 217 -27.06 -43.03 3.75
N GLU A 218 -25.97 -42.70 3.03
CA GLU A 218 -25.12 -43.70 2.37
C GLU A 218 -24.38 -44.61 3.37
N ARG A 219 -24.04 -44.13 4.56
CA ARG A 219 -23.34 -44.93 5.59
C ARG A 219 -24.23 -45.97 6.28
N TYR A 220 -25.55 -45.76 6.27
CA TYR A 220 -26.51 -46.65 6.94
C TYR A 220 -27.22 -47.62 5.98
N SER A 221 -26.89 -47.60 4.69
CA SER A 221 -27.49 -48.48 3.67
C SER A 221 -26.69 -49.79 3.41
N VAL A 222 -25.91 -50.24 4.40
CA VAL A 222 -25.15 -51.51 4.37
C VAL A 222 -25.87 -52.56 5.23
#